data_AF-A0A3P8L9G5-F1
#
_entry.id   AF-A0A3P8L9G5-F1
#
_cell.length_a   1.000
_cell.length_b   1.000
_cell.length_c   1.000
_cell.angle_alpha   90.00
_cell.angle_beta   90.00
_cell.angle_gamma   90.00
#
_symmetry.space_group_name_H-M   'P 1'
#
loop_
_entity.id
_entity.type
_entity.pdbx_description
1 polymer ?
#
loop_
_entity_poly.entity_id
_entity_poly.type
_entity_poly.pdbx_seq_one_letter_code
_entity_poly.pdbx_strand_id
1 'polypeptide(L)'
;MIAEEQPRIAVIGSRVPGIDGTVVAPSDVAGLRFRPDRDAWTLTTPAGATDYDLVVLAGTTAAIEVPALDPRVVPPGTVGPADAERAYLGMLVDGVPNLVLTDGSSLQVTTLHAWLRWMYTEAATRLLSRPPVTARWIHKGRRAPSRPDRDAIDLSNDHVRDEGVYAGEAVLRSGDYEAVSPVRLAGHLEPLDGNYHWYGTVDDAEIGAALKKMPRGSVTVSVAGGEASPAMVTDRTVWGTYRLVGVGAPPYPL
;
A
#
# COMPACT_ATOMS: atom_id res chain seq x y z
N MET A 1 5.56 27.16 -12.53
CA MET A 1 5.36 26.11 -13.54
C MET A 1 6.42 25.06 -13.31
N ILE A 2 6.12 24.06 -12.49
CA ILE A 2 6.97 22.88 -12.34
C ILE A 2 6.45 21.92 -13.40
N ALA A 3 7.31 21.42 -14.28
CA ALA A 3 6.92 20.45 -15.28
C ALA A 3 6.37 19.22 -14.54
N GLU A 4 5.14 18.82 -14.86
CA GLU A 4 4.49 17.61 -14.37
C GLU A 4 5.32 16.39 -14.82
N GLU A 5 6.17 15.85 -13.96
CA GLU A 5 6.93 14.64 -14.30
C GLU A 5 5.97 13.45 -14.33
N GLN A 6 5.63 13.03 -15.55
CA GLN A 6 4.99 11.74 -15.77
C GLN A 6 5.91 10.61 -15.27
N PRO A 7 5.36 9.51 -14.75
CA PRO A 7 6.17 8.40 -14.29
C PRO A 7 7.02 7.87 -15.43
N ARG A 8 8.28 7.58 -15.14
CA ARG A 8 9.22 7.00 -16.08
C ARG A 8 8.92 5.51 -16.25
N ILE A 9 8.42 5.13 -17.42
CA ILE A 9 7.99 3.76 -17.70
C ILE A 9 9.04 3.00 -18.54
N ALA A 10 9.33 1.76 -18.16
CA ALA A 10 10.00 0.79 -19.03
C ALA A 10 8.99 -0.24 -19.55
N VAL A 11 9.00 -0.52 -20.85
CA VAL A 11 8.20 -1.58 -21.48
C VAL A 11 9.14 -2.69 -21.92
N ILE A 12 9.12 -3.82 -21.23
CA ILE A 12 9.94 -4.98 -21.56
C ILE A 12 9.13 -5.92 -22.44
N GLY A 13 9.66 -6.26 -23.61
CA GLY A 13 8.96 -7.04 -24.62
C GLY A 13 8.52 -6.20 -25.82
N SER A 14 7.33 -6.46 -26.33
CA SER A 14 6.80 -5.76 -27.50
C SER A 14 6.33 -4.34 -27.15
N ARG A 15 6.49 -3.39 -28.07
CA ARG A 15 5.87 -2.06 -27.95
C ARG A 15 4.36 -2.21 -27.82
N VAL A 16 3.77 -1.55 -26.83
CA VAL A 16 2.32 -1.54 -26.59
C VAL A 16 1.77 -0.16 -27.00
N PRO A 17 0.91 -0.08 -28.03
CA PRO A 17 0.28 1.18 -28.41
C PRO A 17 -0.48 1.82 -27.25
N GLY A 18 -0.25 3.11 -27.04
CA GLY A 18 -0.89 3.89 -25.97
C GLY A 18 -0.10 3.93 -24.65
N ILE A 19 0.97 3.15 -24.49
CA ILE A 19 1.88 3.27 -23.34
C ILE A 19 3.15 3.98 -23.82
N ASP A 20 3.41 5.18 -23.29
CA ASP A 20 4.66 5.90 -23.54
C ASP A 20 5.72 5.45 -22.53
N GLY A 21 6.88 5.01 -23.03
CA GLY A 21 7.91 4.39 -22.20
C GLY A 21 9.10 3.89 -23.00
N THR A 22 10.20 3.63 -22.30
CA THR A 22 11.42 3.08 -22.91
C THR A 22 11.21 1.60 -23.20
N VAL A 23 11.21 1.23 -24.49
CA VAL A 23 11.06 -0.17 -24.90
C VAL A 23 12.40 -0.89 -24.77
N VAL A 24 12.41 -2.03 -24.08
CA VAL A 24 13.60 -2.85 -23.83
C VAL A 24 13.34 -4.27 -24.29
N ALA A 25 14.26 -4.83 -25.08
CA ALA A 25 14.16 -6.21 -25.51
C ALA A 25 14.35 -7.14 -24.29
N PRO A 26 13.57 -8.23 -24.16
CA PRO A 26 13.73 -9.16 -23.04
C PRO A 26 15.16 -9.74 -22.91
N SER A 27 15.86 -9.91 -24.05
CA SER A 27 17.26 -10.36 -24.09
C SER A 27 18.25 -9.38 -23.46
N ASP A 28 17.89 -8.10 -23.36
CA ASP A 28 18.76 -7.05 -22.86
C ASP A 28 18.57 -6.81 -21.37
N VAL A 29 17.62 -7.51 -20.73
CA VAL A 29 17.37 -7.43 -19.30
C VAL A 29 18.38 -8.33 -18.57
N ALA A 30 19.46 -7.72 -18.08
CA ALA A 30 20.47 -8.40 -17.28
C ALA A 30 20.08 -8.50 -15.78
N GLY A 31 19.18 -7.64 -15.32
CA GLY A 31 18.65 -7.69 -13.96
C GLY A 31 17.53 -6.69 -13.75
N LEU A 32 16.58 -7.04 -12.89
CA LEU A 32 15.42 -6.21 -12.57
C LEU A 32 15.17 -6.27 -11.06
N ARG A 33 15.49 -5.19 -10.35
CA ARG A 33 15.43 -5.13 -8.88
C ARG A 33 14.56 -3.97 -8.42
N PHE A 34 13.65 -4.24 -7.48
CA PHE A 34 12.84 -3.20 -6.86
C PHE A 34 13.59 -2.51 -5.72
N ARG A 35 13.43 -1.18 -5.63
CA ARG A 35 14.04 -0.27 -4.65
C ARG A 35 12.94 0.28 -3.74
N PRO A 36 12.73 -0.30 -2.54
CA PRO A 36 11.64 0.10 -1.65
C PRO A 36 11.74 1.54 -1.17
N ASP A 37 12.96 2.07 -1.09
CA ASP A 37 13.27 3.45 -0.68
C ASP A 37 12.78 4.52 -1.67
N ARG A 38 12.44 4.12 -2.90
CA ARG A 38 12.05 5.05 -3.97
C ARG A 38 10.79 4.63 -4.71
N ASP A 39 10.26 3.45 -4.41
CA ASP A 39 9.29 2.75 -5.25
C ASP A 39 9.70 2.62 -6.73
N ALA A 40 10.98 2.44 -6.98
CA ALA A 40 11.49 2.37 -8.35
C ALA A 40 12.04 0.98 -8.66
N TRP A 41 12.00 0.62 -9.94
CA TRP A 41 12.70 -0.53 -10.49
C TRP A 41 14.02 -0.09 -11.09
N THR A 42 15.11 -0.66 -10.60
CA THR A 42 16.41 -0.57 -11.28
C THR A 42 16.46 -1.66 -12.34
N LEU A 43 16.39 -1.26 -13.61
CA LEU A 43 16.57 -2.13 -14.76
C LEU A 43 18.04 -2.07 -15.22
N THR A 44 18.72 -3.21 -15.21
CA THR A 44 20.10 -3.36 -15.68
C THR A 44 20.11 -3.92 -17.08
N THR A 45 20.82 -3.25 -17.98
CA THR A 45 21.04 -3.64 -19.38
C THR A 45 22.53 -3.61 -19.71
N PRO A 46 22.98 -4.11 -20.88
CA PRO A 46 24.36 -3.93 -21.32
C PRO A 46 24.82 -2.47 -21.40
N ALA A 47 23.88 -1.52 -21.57
CA ALA A 47 24.15 -0.09 -21.60
C ALA A 47 24.30 0.54 -20.20
N GLY A 48 23.93 -0.19 -19.14
CA GLY A 48 23.97 0.28 -17.76
C GLY A 48 22.67 0.05 -17.00
N ALA A 49 22.63 0.56 -15.76
CA ALA A 49 21.47 0.50 -14.89
C ALA A 49 20.68 1.81 -14.94
N THR A 50 19.35 1.72 -14.92
CA THR A 50 18.46 2.89 -14.97
C THR A 50 17.24 2.62 -14.11
N ASP A 51 16.84 3.62 -13.32
CA ASP A 51 15.64 3.55 -12.48
C ASP A 51 14.39 3.97 -13.27
N TYR A 52 13.30 3.24 -13.06
CA TYR A 52 11.97 3.46 -13.63
C TYR A 52 10.91 3.39 -12.54
N ASP A 53 9.91 4.26 -12.59
CA ASP A 53 8.81 4.29 -11.63
C ASP A 53 7.82 3.14 -11.88
N LEU A 54 7.71 2.68 -13.13
CA LEU A 54 6.84 1.57 -13.52
C LEU A 54 7.53 0.69 -14.56
N VAL A 55 7.36 -0.63 -14.42
CA VAL A 55 7.76 -1.62 -15.42
C VAL A 55 6.52 -2.30 -15.98
N VAL A 56 6.42 -2.36 -17.30
CA VAL A 56 5.36 -3.07 -18.01
C VAL A 56 5.97 -4.29 -18.72
N LEU A 57 5.51 -5.49 -18.40
CA LEU A 57 5.86 -6.72 -19.10
C LEU A 57 4.81 -7.00 -20.19
N ALA A 58 5.19 -6.78 -21.45
CA ALA A 58 4.31 -6.97 -22.60
C ALA A 58 4.50 -8.36 -23.20
N GLY A 59 3.67 -9.32 -22.76
CA GLY A 59 3.70 -10.70 -23.24
C GLY A 59 5.02 -11.44 -23.00
N THR A 60 5.79 -11.03 -21.98
CA THR A 60 7.11 -11.59 -21.69
C THR A 60 7.28 -11.91 -20.21
N THR A 61 8.27 -12.73 -19.90
CA THR A 61 8.61 -13.17 -18.55
C THR A 61 9.96 -12.58 -18.16
N ALA A 62 10.06 -12.06 -16.94
CA ALA A 62 11.30 -11.51 -16.38
C ALA A 62 11.61 -12.13 -15.03
N ALA A 63 12.90 -12.41 -14.78
CA ALA A 63 13.39 -12.64 -13.43
C ALA A 63 13.39 -11.30 -12.67
N ILE A 64 12.90 -11.31 -11.43
CA ILE A 64 12.77 -10.11 -10.62
C ILE A 64 13.34 -10.33 -9.23
N GLU A 65 13.85 -9.25 -8.64
CA GLU A 65 14.27 -9.22 -7.25
C GLU A 65 13.46 -8.17 -6.49
N VAL A 66 12.54 -8.65 -5.66
CA VAL A 66 11.75 -7.82 -4.75
C VAL A 66 12.09 -8.24 -3.33
N PRO A 67 12.55 -7.33 -2.45
CA PRO A 67 12.76 -7.66 -1.05
C PRO A 67 11.41 -7.99 -0.38
N ALA A 68 11.43 -8.68 0.76
CA ALA A 68 10.21 -8.94 1.51
C ALA A 68 9.62 -7.62 2.04
N LEU A 69 8.54 -7.14 1.41
CA LEU A 69 7.85 -5.90 1.79
C LEU A 69 6.76 -6.12 2.84
N ASP A 70 6.07 -7.27 2.77
CA ASP A 70 5.15 -7.76 3.80
C ASP A 70 5.63 -9.15 4.23
N PRO A 71 5.85 -9.41 5.54
CA PRO A 71 6.26 -10.73 6.01
C PRO A 71 5.25 -11.85 5.71
N ARG A 72 4.01 -11.51 5.34
CA ARG A 72 2.95 -12.46 4.96
C ARG A 72 2.97 -12.83 3.48
N VAL A 73 3.67 -12.08 2.64
CA VAL A 73 3.70 -12.27 1.19
C VAL A 73 5.11 -12.62 0.75
N VAL A 74 5.25 -13.77 0.09
CA VAL A 74 6.53 -14.19 -0.49
C VAL A 74 6.59 -13.68 -1.92
N PRO A 75 7.49 -12.74 -2.26
CA PRO A 75 7.59 -12.23 -3.62
C PRO A 75 8.09 -13.33 -4.57
N PRO A 76 7.55 -13.41 -5.79
CA PRO A 76 8.05 -14.35 -6.79
C PRO A 76 9.43 -13.93 -7.30
N GLY A 77 10.27 -14.91 -7.67
CA GLY A 77 11.57 -14.65 -8.32
C GLY A 77 11.46 -14.42 -9.83
N THR A 78 10.32 -14.74 -10.42
CA THR A 78 10.03 -14.61 -11.85
C THR A 78 8.56 -14.25 -12.03
N VAL A 79 8.27 -13.32 -12.95
CA VAL A 79 6.90 -12.89 -13.27
C VAL A 79 6.70 -12.85 -14.78
N GLY A 80 5.53 -13.28 -15.26
CA GLY A 80 5.17 -13.25 -16.67
C GLY A 80 3.71 -13.62 -16.96
N PRO A 81 3.35 -13.98 -18.20
CA PRO A 81 1.97 -14.24 -18.60
C PRO A 81 1.27 -15.36 -17.82
N ALA A 82 2.02 -16.32 -17.28
CA ALA A 82 1.47 -17.40 -16.47
C ALA A 82 0.88 -16.92 -15.14
N ASP A 83 1.31 -15.77 -14.64
CA ASP A 83 0.83 -15.20 -13.37
C ASP A 83 -0.48 -14.42 -13.55
N ALA A 84 -0.88 -14.12 -14.80
CA ALA A 84 -2.05 -13.30 -15.10
C ALA A 84 -3.35 -13.87 -14.51
N GLU A 85 -3.52 -15.19 -14.43
CA GLU A 85 -4.73 -15.78 -13.83
C GLU A 85 -4.89 -15.47 -12.34
N ARG A 86 -3.79 -15.18 -11.65
CA ARG A 86 -3.77 -14.84 -10.21
C ARG A 86 -3.56 -13.35 -9.96
N ALA A 87 -3.20 -12.59 -11.00
CA ALA A 87 -3.01 -11.16 -10.95
C ALA A 87 -4.35 -10.42 -10.91
N TYR A 88 -4.41 -9.30 -10.19
CA TYR A 88 -5.58 -8.42 -10.22
C TYR A 88 -5.74 -7.85 -11.63
N LEU A 89 -6.93 -8.08 -12.22
CA LEU A 89 -7.26 -7.79 -13.62
C LEU A 89 -6.33 -8.43 -14.66
N GLY A 90 -5.58 -9.47 -14.29
CA GLY A 90 -4.53 -10.03 -15.15
C GLY A 90 -3.31 -9.14 -15.31
N MET A 91 -3.16 -8.13 -14.45
CA MET A 91 -2.19 -7.04 -14.63
C MET A 91 -1.30 -6.80 -13.40
N LEU A 92 -1.82 -6.81 -12.17
CA LEU A 92 -1.01 -6.59 -10.96
C LEU A 92 -0.78 -7.90 -10.20
N VAL A 93 0.48 -8.30 -10.09
CA VAL A 93 0.88 -9.50 -9.35
C VAL A 93 1.04 -9.16 -7.87
N ASP A 94 0.51 -10.03 -7.01
CA ASP A 94 0.56 -9.83 -5.57
C ASP A 94 2.01 -9.80 -5.04
N GLY A 95 2.29 -8.87 -4.12
CA GLY A 95 3.63 -8.65 -3.59
C GLY A 95 4.65 -8.04 -4.56
N VAL A 96 4.26 -7.70 -5.79
CA VAL A 96 5.15 -7.11 -6.81
C VAL A 96 4.72 -5.68 -7.11
N PRO A 97 5.29 -4.66 -6.45
CA PRO A 97 4.91 -3.28 -6.67
C PRO A 97 5.39 -2.76 -8.02
N ASN A 98 4.63 -1.84 -8.60
CA ASN A 98 4.99 -1.07 -9.80
C ASN A 98 5.37 -1.90 -11.03
N LEU A 99 4.95 -3.16 -11.07
CA LEU A 99 5.13 -4.04 -12.22
C LEU A 99 3.75 -4.46 -12.74
N VAL A 100 3.52 -4.21 -14.02
CA VAL A 100 2.26 -4.47 -14.70
C VAL A 100 2.46 -5.50 -15.79
N LEU A 101 1.71 -6.60 -15.74
CA LEU A 101 1.55 -7.51 -16.87
C LEU A 101 0.61 -6.89 -17.89
N THR A 102 0.90 -7.07 -19.17
CA THR A 102 -0.08 -6.76 -20.21
C THR A 102 -0.05 -7.70 -21.41
N ASP A 103 -1.22 -7.96 -21.96
CA ASP A 103 -1.45 -8.59 -23.26
C ASP A 103 -1.57 -7.58 -24.41
N GLY A 104 -1.48 -6.28 -24.11
CA GLY A 104 -1.59 -5.18 -25.07
C GLY A 104 -3.03 -4.85 -25.50
N SER A 105 -4.05 -5.45 -24.90
CA SER A 105 -5.45 -5.14 -25.21
C SER A 105 -5.82 -3.71 -24.81
N SER A 106 -6.76 -3.12 -25.55
CA SER A 106 -7.25 -1.77 -25.28
C SER A 106 -7.87 -1.62 -23.88
N LEU A 107 -8.45 -2.69 -23.35
CA LEU A 107 -8.99 -2.72 -22.00
C LEU A 107 -7.89 -2.57 -20.95
N GLN A 108 -6.78 -3.30 -21.09
CA GLN A 108 -5.66 -3.22 -20.16
C GLN A 108 -4.93 -1.87 -20.27
N VAL A 109 -4.73 -1.35 -21.49
CA VAL A 109 -4.16 -0.01 -21.68
C VAL A 109 -5.02 1.07 -21.03
N THR A 110 -6.35 0.99 -21.20
CA THR A 110 -7.29 1.92 -20.53
C THR A 110 -7.25 1.79 -19.00
N THR A 111 -7.10 0.56 -18.50
CA THR A 111 -6.99 0.28 -17.06
C THR A 111 -5.70 0.86 -16.49
N LEU A 112 -4.56 0.68 -17.16
CA LEU A 112 -3.29 1.28 -16.76
C LEU A 112 -3.40 2.81 -16.72
N HIS A 113 -4.01 3.44 -17.72
CA HIS A 113 -4.24 4.89 -17.71
C HIS A 113 -5.16 5.37 -16.58
N ALA A 114 -6.08 4.52 -16.09
CA ALA A 114 -6.86 4.86 -14.90
C ALA A 114 -5.95 4.87 -13.66
N TRP A 115 -5.10 3.85 -13.49
CA TRP A 115 -4.15 3.77 -12.39
C TRP A 115 -3.12 4.89 -12.40
N LEU A 116 -2.53 5.20 -13.55
CA LEU A 116 -1.58 6.31 -13.67
C LEU A 116 -2.21 7.67 -13.32
N ARG A 117 -3.47 7.89 -13.73
CA ARG A 117 -4.21 9.11 -13.34
C ARG A 117 -4.46 9.17 -11.83
N TRP A 118 -4.84 8.05 -11.21
CA TRP A 118 -5.01 8.01 -9.75
C TRP A 118 -3.69 8.20 -9.01
N MET A 119 -2.60 7.55 -9.45
CA MET A 119 -1.26 7.75 -8.89
C MET A 119 -0.87 9.23 -8.92
N TYR A 120 -1.07 9.89 -10.06
CA TYR A 120 -0.83 11.32 -10.19
C TYR A 120 -1.70 12.15 -9.23
N THR A 121 -3.00 11.86 -9.17
CA THR A 121 -3.97 12.61 -8.36
C THR A 121 -3.67 12.50 -6.86
N GLU A 122 -3.13 11.35 -6.43
CA GLU A 122 -2.85 11.03 -5.03
C GLU A 122 -1.37 11.17 -4.67
N ALA A 123 -0.55 11.69 -5.59
CA ALA A 123 0.90 11.75 -5.46
C ALA A 123 1.51 10.42 -4.98
N ALA A 124 0.96 9.31 -5.46
CA ALA A 124 1.39 7.97 -5.07
C ALA A 124 2.58 7.53 -5.91
N THR A 125 3.58 6.96 -5.24
CA THR A 125 4.76 6.38 -5.87
C THR A 125 4.67 4.86 -5.96
N ARG A 126 3.75 4.21 -5.22
CA ARG A 126 3.50 2.76 -5.23
C ARG A 126 2.14 2.43 -5.82
N LEU A 127 2.13 1.41 -6.66
CA LEU A 127 0.99 0.72 -7.24
C LEU A 127 1.15 -0.77 -6.92
N LEU A 128 0.28 -1.30 -6.06
CA LEU A 128 0.31 -2.71 -5.66
C LEU A 128 -1.13 -3.22 -5.50
N SER A 129 -1.40 -4.50 -5.78
CA SER A 129 -2.71 -5.08 -5.42
C SER A 129 -2.84 -5.25 -3.90
N ARG A 130 -4.00 -4.92 -3.31
CA ARG A 130 -4.22 -5.16 -1.87
C ARG A 130 -4.59 -6.64 -1.61
N PRO A 131 -3.93 -7.37 -0.68
CA PRO A 131 -4.18 -8.79 -0.41
C PRO A 131 -5.63 -9.20 -0.06
N PRO A 132 -6.45 -8.38 0.64
CA PRO A 132 -7.87 -8.69 0.87
C PRO A 132 -8.71 -8.78 -0.42
N VAL A 133 -8.15 -8.35 -1.55
CA VAL A 133 -8.81 -8.35 -2.85
C VAL A 133 -8.40 -9.59 -3.65
N THR A 134 -7.11 -9.89 -3.78
CA THR A 134 -6.61 -11.08 -4.51
C THR A 134 -7.17 -12.39 -3.93
N ALA A 135 -7.19 -12.53 -2.60
CA ALA A 135 -7.78 -13.70 -1.93
C ALA A 135 -9.30 -13.78 -2.09
N ARG A 136 -10.01 -12.64 -2.14
CA ARG A 136 -11.48 -12.58 -2.24
C ARG A 136 -11.99 -12.87 -3.67
N TRP A 137 -11.19 -12.60 -4.71
CA TRP A 137 -11.50 -12.97 -6.10
C TRP A 137 -11.27 -14.46 -6.38
N ILE A 138 -10.12 -14.99 -5.96
CA ILE A 138 -9.74 -16.39 -6.20
C ILE A 138 -10.69 -17.36 -5.48
N HIS A 139 -11.14 -17.04 -4.25
CA HIS A 139 -11.91 -17.98 -3.43
C HIS A 139 -13.45 -17.92 -3.59
N LYS A 140 -14.03 -16.86 -4.19
CA LYS A 140 -15.50 -16.69 -4.23
C LYS A 140 -16.17 -16.89 -5.59
N GLY A 141 -15.43 -17.27 -6.64
CA GLY A 141 -16.02 -17.48 -7.97
C GLY A 141 -16.78 -16.28 -8.52
N ARG A 142 -16.48 -15.06 -8.04
CA ARG A 142 -17.02 -13.83 -8.61
C ARG A 142 -16.38 -13.62 -9.98
N ARG A 143 -17.18 -13.23 -10.98
CA ARG A 143 -16.66 -12.81 -12.29
C ARG A 143 -15.58 -11.74 -12.08
N ALA A 144 -14.45 -11.89 -12.76
CA ALA A 144 -13.39 -10.89 -12.75
C ALA A 144 -13.99 -9.50 -13.02
N PRO A 145 -13.62 -8.47 -12.23
CA PRO A 145 -14.14 -7.13 -12.48
C PRO A 145 -13.71 -6.71 -13.88
N SER A 146 -14.60 -6.06 -14.63
CA SER A 146 -14.28 -5.57 -15.98
C SER A 146 -13.61 -4.19 -15.96
N ARG A 147 -13.47 -3.58 -14.79
CA ARG A 147 -12.89 -2.25 -14.56
C ARG A 147 -12.08 -2.24 -13.26
N PRO A 148 -11.06 -1.37 -13.17
CA PRO A 148 -10.33 -1.19 -11.93
C PRO A 148 -11.23 -0.61 -10.83
N ASP A 149 -11.11 -1.21 -9.65
CA ASP A 149 -11.67 -0.74 -8.40
C ASP A 149 -10.54 0.00 -7.65
N ARG A 150 -10.81 1.21 -7.18
CA ARG A 150 -9.81 2.01 -6.49
C ARG A 150 -9.40 1.36 -5.17
N ASP A 151 -10.33 0.72 -4.45
CA ASP A 151 -10.05 0.10 -3.15
C ASP A 151 -9.27 -1.21 -3.26
N ALA A 152 -9.17 -1.75 -4.48
CA ALA A 152 -8.43 -2.97 -4.79
C ALA A 152 -6.92 -2.79 -4.90
N ILE A 153 -6.46 -1.54 -5.01
CA ILE A 153 -5.07 -1.20 -5.21
C ILE A 153 -4.57 -0.33 -4.06
N ASP A 154 -3.33 -0.56 -3.68
CA ASP A 154 -2.58 0.35 -2.84
C ASP A 154 -1.94 1.40 -3.74
N LEU A 155 -2.43 2.63 -3.59
CA LEU A 155 -1.76 3.82 -4.08
C LEU A 155 -1.27 4.56 -2.84
N SER A 156 0.03 4.43 -2.58
CA SER A 156 0.68 5.04 -1.43
C SER A 156 1.99 5.67 -1.88
N ASN A 157 2.50 6.62 -1.11
CA ASN A 157 3.86 7.12 -1.24
C ASN A 157 4.63 6.87 0.05
N ASP A 158 5.91 7.22 0.06
CA ASP A 158 6.77 6.99 1.22
C ASP A 158 6.22 7.62 2.49
N HIS A 159 5.74 8.86 2.40
CA HIS A 159 5.12 9.57 3.52
C HIS A 159 3.89 8.83 4.07
N VAL A 160 2.95 8.43 3.20
CA VAL A 160 1.73 7.69 3.62
C VAL A 160 2.05 6.29 4.17
N ARG A 161 3.17 5.66 3.76
CA ARG A 161 3.57 4.34 4.26
C ARG A 161 4.37 4.38 5.54
N ASP A 162 5.23 5.39 5.70
CA ASP A 162 5.95 5.64 6.95
C ASP A 162 4.97 6.06 8.07
N GLU A 163 3.83 6.66 7.72
CA GLU A 163 2.68 6.90 8.61
C GLU A 163 1.87 5.63 8.98
N GLY A 164 2.16 4.47 8.40
CA GLY A 164 1.21 3.37 8.30
C GLY A 164 0.96 2.53 9.56
N VAL A 165 1.86 2.53 10.55
CA VAL A 165 1.63 2.00 11.92
C VAL A 165 2.64 2.63 12.89
N TYR A 166 2.26 3.62 13.69
CA TYR A 166 3.02 3.98 14.90
C TYR A 166 3.03 2.79 15.86
N ALA A 167 4.22 2.31 16.24
CA ALA A 167 4.39 1.30 17.27
C ALA A 167 5.36 1.81 18.34
N GLY A 168 4.86 2.01 19.55
CA GLY A 168 5.64 2.58 20.64
C GLY A 168 4.79 2.89 21.86
N GLU A 169 5.35 3.55 22.86
CA GLU A 169 4.60 3.94 24.06
C GLU A 169 3.68 5.14 23.77
N ALA A 170 2.50 5.12 24.37
CA ALA A 170 1.59 6.26 24.40
C ALA A 170 1.08 6.50 25.81
N VAL A 171 0.84 7.76 26.13
CA VAL A 171 0.17 8.18 27.37
C VAL A 171 -1.33 8.23 27.11
N LEU A 172 -2.08 7.45 27.88
CA LEU A 172 -3.53 7.31 27.81
C LEU A 172 -4.14 8.00 29.04
N ARG A 173 -5.06 8.94 28.83
CA ARG A 173 -5.69 9.72 29.90
C ARG A 173 -7.21 9.68 29.85
N SER A 174 -7.85 9.69 31.02
CA SER A 174 -9.29 9.92 31.19
C SER A 174 -9.59 10.41 32.62
N GLY A 175 -9.99 11.67 32.77
CA GLY A 175 -10.14 12.30 34.09
C GLY A 175 -8.81 12.27 34.87
N ASP A 176 -8.84 11.76 36.11
CA ASP A 176 -7.65 11.59 36.96
C ASP A 176 -6.84 10.32 36.63
N TYR A 177 -7.31 9.49 35.68
CA TYR A 177 -6.60 8.29 35.26
C TYR A 177 -5.57 8.63 34.18
N GLU A 178 -4.32 8.21 34.42
CA GLU A 178 -3.21 8.30 33.48
C GLU A 178 -2.42 6.99 33.49
N ALA A 179 -2.09 6.48 32.31
CA ALA A 179 -1.26 5.29 32.16
C ALA A 179 -0.39 5.37 30.89
N VAL A 180 0.77 4.73 30.93
CA VAL A 180 1.65 4.55 29.76
C VAL A 180 1.55 3.11 29.29
N SER A 181 1.31 2.89 28.00
CA SER A 181 1.21 1.55 27.42
C SER A 181 1.86 1.52 26.04
N PRO A 182 2.45 0.38 25.63
CA PRO A 182 2.72 0.10 24.23
C PRO A 182 1.41 0.15 23.44
N VAL A 183 1.44 0.80 22.29
CA VAL A 183 0.33 0.87 21.35
C VAL A 183 0.82 0.60 19.94
N ARG A 184 -0.12 0.17 19.10
CA ARG A 184 0.06 0.10 17.64
C ARG A 184 -1.07 0.89 16.99
N LEU A 185 -0.78 2.05 16.38
CA LEU A 185 -1.76 2.98 15.84
C LEU A 185 -1.55 3.17 14.35
N ALA A 186 -2.62 3.22 13.57
CA ALA A 186 -2.62 3.46 12.14
C ALA A 186 -3.84 4.33 11.79
N GLY A 187 -3.87 4.92 10.60
CA GLY A 187 -5.00 5.75 10.21
C GLY A 187 -5.15 5.92 8.72
N HIS A 188 -6.25 6.55 8.33
CA HIS A 188 -6.59 6.83 6.94
C HIS A 188 -7.57 7.99 6.88
N LEU A 189 -7.63 8.70 5.76
CA LEU A 189 -8.71 9.64 5.46
C LEU A 189 -9.97 8.85 5.07
N GLU A 190 -11.08 9.08 5.77
CA GLU A 190 -12.39 8.48 5.48
C GLU A 190 -13.11 9.32 4.42
N PRO A 191 -13.34 8.81 3.18
CA PRO A 191 -13.94 9.59 2.11
C PRO A 191 -15.40 9.98 2.35
N LEU A 192 -16.11 9.22 3.19
CA LEU A 192 -17.54 9.46 3.45
C LEU A 192 -17.79 10.69 4.31
N ASP A 193 -16.86 11.04 5.21
CA ASP A 193 -17.01 12.18 6.12
C ASP A 193 -15.87 13.21 6.02
N GLY A 194 -14.83 12.93 5.23
CA GLY A 194 -13.68 13.82 5.01
C GLY A 194 -12.74 13.93 6.20
N ASN A 195 -12.92 13.13 7.25
CA ASN A 195 -12.09 13.17 8.44
C ASN A 195 -10.99 12.12 8.38
N TYR A 196 -9.89 12.34 9.11
CA TYR A 196 -8.88 11.31 9.31
C TYR A 196 -9.34 10.36 10.43
N HIS A 197 -9.52 9.08 10.12
CA HIS A 197 -9.90 8.02 11.05
C HIS A 197 -8.67 7.19 11.39
N TRP A 198 -8.31 7.19 12.67
CA TRP A 198 -7.20 6.42 13.18
C TRP A 198 -7.67 5.36 14.17
N TYR A 199 -6.93 4.26 14.25
CA TYR A 199 -7.28 3.08 15.02
C TYR A 199 -6.02 2.33 15.45
N GLY A 200 -6.17 1.43 16.41
CA GLY A 200 -5.04 0.69 16.91
C GLY A 200 -5.36 -0.25 18.05
N THR A 201 -4.32 -0.68 18.74
CA THR A 201 -4.43 -1.48 19.97
C THR A 201 -3.65 -0.86 21.12
N VAL A 202 -4.20 -1.03 22.32
CA VAL A 202 -3.48 -0.89 23.59
C VAL A 202 -3.02 -2.29 23.97
N ASP A 203 -1.70 -2.49 23.96
CA ASP A 203 -1.06 -3.79 24.13
C ASP A 203 -0.76 -4.11 25.61
N ASP A 204 -1.55 -3.50 26.51
CA ASP A 204 -1.65 -3.84 27.92
C ASP A 204 -3.12 -4.15 28.27
N ALA A 205 -3.36 -5.36 28.77
CA ALA A 205 -4.71 -5.86 29.02
C ALA A 205 -5.37 -5.19 30.23
N GLU A 206 -4.60 -4.80 31.26
CA GLU A 206 -5.14 -4.17 32.46
C GLU A 206 -5.48 -2.70 32.19
N ILE A 207 -4.56 -1.98 31.51
CA ILE A 207 -4.77 -0.60 31.08
C ILE A 207 -5.95 -0.51 30.11
N GLY A 208 -5.99 -1.39 29.09
CA GLY A 208 -7.09 -1.43 28.13
C GLY A 208 -8.44 -1.73 28.81
N ALA A 209 -8.47 -2.64 29.78
CA ALA A 209 -9.68 -2.95 30.54
C ALA A 209 -10.14 -1.79 31.43
N ALA A 210 -9.20 -1.05 32.03
CA ALA A 210 -9.49 0.13 32.82
C ALA A 210 -10.07 1.26 31.95
N LEU A 211 -9.42 1.56 30.82
CA LEU A 211 -9.86 2.59 29.88
C LEU A 211 -11.22 2.28 29.25
N LYS A 212 -11.53 1.00 28.95
CA LYS A 212 -12.85 0.60 28.43
C LYS A 212 -13.99 0.93 29.39
N LYS A 213 -13.73 0.97 30.70
CA LYS A 213 -14.74 1.29 31.73
C LYS A 213 -14.94 2.80 31.91
N MET A 214 -14.10 3.64 31.30
CA MET A 214 -14.19 5.08 31.40
C MET A 214 -15.39 5.63 30.61
N PRO A 215 -15.87 6.85 30.94
CA PRO A 215 -16.96 7.48 30.18
C PRO A 215 -16.65 7.55 28.68
N ARG A 216 -17.65 7.28 27.83
CA ARG A 216 -17.47 7.30 26.38
C ARG A 216 -16.99 8.69 25.92
N GLY A 217 -15.96 8.72 25.07
CA GLY A 217 -15.39 9.96 24.55
C GLY A 217 -14.51 10.74 25.53
N SER A 218 -14.22 10.21 26.72
CA SER A 218 -13.33 10.86 27.70
C SER A 218 -11.86 10.47 27.57
N VAL A 219 -11.54 9.48 26.74
CA VAL A 219 -10.17 8.98 26.58
C VAL A 219 -9.42 9.88 25.62
N THR A 220 -8.19 10.22 25.97
CA THR A 220 -7.24 10.92 25.09
C THR A 220 -5.93 10.13 25.02
N VAL A 221 -5.24 10.26 23.89
CA VAL A 221 -3.99 9.57 23.59
C VAL A 221 -2.96 10.60 23.19
N SER A 222 -1.74 10.52 23.72
CA SER A 222 -0.62 11.35 23.29
C SER A 222 0.63 10.48 23.16
N VAL A 223 1.45 10.76 22.14
CA VAL A 223 2.72 10.08 21.90
C VAL A 223 3.85 11.09 22.04
N ALA A 224 4.99 10.66 22.62
CA ALA A 224 6.22 11.45 22.70
C ALA A 224 6.05 12.89 23.26
N GLY A 225 5.04 13.12 24.11
CA GLY A 225 4.73 14.44 24.66
C GLY A 225 4.04 15.42 23.69
N GLY A 226 3.57 14.93 22.54
CA GLY A 226 2.78 15.69 21.57
C GLY A 226 1.34 15.97 22.02
N GLU A 227 0.56 16.61 21.14
CA GLU A 227 -0.84 16.95 21.43
C GLU A 227 -1.69 15.71 21.68
N ALA A 228 -2.66 15.84 22.60
CA ALA A 228 -3.54 14.74 22.97
C ALA A 228 -4.73 14.66 22.01
N SER A 229 -4.90 13.51 21.36
CA SER A 229 -6.01 13.24 20.45
C SER A 229 -7.14 12.47 21.15
N PRO A 230 -8.42 12.85 20.95
CA PRO A 230 -9.57 12.11 21.48
C PRO A 230 -9.66 10.70 20.92
N ALA A 231 -9.99 9.74 21.78
CA ALA A 231 -10.08 8.34 21.41
C ALA A 231 -11.22 7.62 22.14
N MET A 232 -11.51 6.40 21.67
CA MET A 232 -12.43 5.48 22.29
C MET A 232 -11.80 4.09 22.34
N VAL A 233 -11.81 3.50 23.53
CA VAL A 233 -11.48 2.07 23.71
C VAL A 233 -12.74 1.25 23.49
N THR A 234 -12.67 0.30 22.56
CA THR A 234 -13.81 -0.51 22.13
C THR A 234 -13.66 -1.95 22.59
N ASP A 235 -13.46 -2.89 21.69
CA ASP A 235 -13.51 -4.31 22.01
C ASP A 235 -12.16 -4.90 22.39
N ARG A 236 -12.20 -5.94 23.24
CA ARG A 236 -11.03 -6.75 23.52
C ARG A 236 -10.80 -7.66 22.33
N THR A 237 -9.58 -7.68 21.81
CA THR A 237 -9.19 -8.55 20.71
C THR A 237 -9.06 -9.99 21.17
N VAL A 238 -8.98 -10.92 20.22
CA VAL A 238 -8.73 -12.34 20.49
C VAL A 238 -7.37 -12.60 21.16
N TRP A 239 -6.45 -11.63 21.06
CA TRP A 239 -5.11 -11.68 21.66
C TRP A 239 -5.05 -11.05 23.05
N GLY A 240 -6.20 -10.61 23.57
CA GLY A 240 -6.31 -10.08 24.91
C GLY A 240 -6.00 -8.58 25.04
N THR A 241 -5.57 -7.92 23.95
CA THR A 241 -5.36 -6.46 23.86
C THR A 241 -6.68 -5.73 23.64
N TYR A 242 -6.69 -4.39 23.73
CA TYR A 242 -7.91 -3.59 23.55
C TYR A 242 -7.83 -2.70 22.33
N ARG A 243 -8.91 -2.65 21.54
CA ARG A 243 -8.97 -1.82 20.35
C ARG A 243 -9.19 -0.35 20.71
N LEU A 244 -8.44 0.52 20.06
CA LEU A 244 -8.47 1.98 20.18
C LEU A 244 -8.90 2.58 18.85
N VAL A 245 -9.75 3.61 18.87
CA VAL A 245 -10.17 4.35 17.66
C VAL A 245 -10.27 5.84 17.96
N GLY A 246 -10.02 6.68 16.97
CA GLY A 246 -10.20 8.12 17.06
C GLY A 246 -10.43 8.75 15.68
N VAL A 247 -10.88 10.00 15.69
CA VAL A 247 -11.20 10.78 14.50
C VAL A 247 -10.54 12.15 14.61
N GLY A 248 -10.05 12.68 13.50
CA GLY A 248 -9.27 13.91 13.42
C GLY A 248 -7.77 13.65 13.45
N ALA A 249 -7.00 14.66 13.85
CA ALA A 249 -5.54 14.57 13.91
C ALA A 249 -5.11 13.39 14.82
N PRO A 250 -4.30 12.44 14.31
CA PRO A 250 -3.82 11.34 15.13
C PRO A 250 -2.77 11.82 16.15
N PRO A 251 -2.54 11.04 17.21
CA PRO A 251 -1.60 11.41 18.27
C PRO A 251 -0.13 11.19 17.90
N TYR A 252 0.15 10.74 16.67
CA TYR A 252 1.49 10.47 16.14
C TYR A 252 1.76 11.38 14.93
N PRO A 253 3.03 11.67 14.59
CA PRO A 253 3.36 12.45 13.41
C PRO A 253 2.79 11.80 12.14
N LEU A 254 2.13 12.61 11.33
CA LEU A 254 1.81 12.33 9.94
C LEU A 254 3.05 12.69 9.11
#